data_AF-A0A352FH71-F1
#
_entry.id   AF-A0A352FH71-F1
#
_cell.length_a   1.000
_cell.length_b   1.000
_cell.length_c   1.000
_cell.angle_alpha   90.00
_cell.angle_beta   90.00
_cell.angle_gamma   90.00
#
_symmetry.space_group_name_H-M   'P 1'
#
loop_
_entity.id
_entity.type
_entity.pdbx_description
1 polymer ?
#
loop_
_entity_poly.entity_id
_entity_poly.type
_entity_poly.pdbx_seq_one_letter_code
_entity_poly.pdbx_strand_id
1 'polypeptide(L)'
;MKTQIYRSIAVALLALFFVQSSFATCGGGGGGGGGGMANSGGSGGGSNAPVYIVPWNKTTPAATGLVLYWFPASPKEYQNSSLKESRILSLYSSQCVAMLVGDAKAPAAAKIVGDSQLPVAVLAKADGTPINKVENTSGKLKVTDVEKLVDAEMKQREGAVDSQMKDAAGKVKAGDKDGAIAEYKGVLDQKCLFPKKAKDAQKQLKALGVADIATIGPAPIFERRQGAIIERTMKQGLRAELNAQYVPATKLYLRAHLMDPADPVPLRFLGENYRHNIGAWDKAREVFNQILNMPADPLSRSVALHGLGKMTIHDGEFKKGLALMEQAIAEYPLALAYRNLAVYWNSEGQPAKGNEYTEKALALDPKDPYNIVFAAVFMAANGKKEEALKIARANMNLMPASYNLAAIFAQNGQRDKALQMLRRHFYQYERYQSVRAKEMMEARVDAVFDSIRTDREFVALTRNADGRLPIPMKGMPATQASPNR
;
A
#
# COMPACT_ATOMS: atom_id res chain seq x y z
N MET A 1 5.60 6.71 -59.17
CA MET A 1 5.55 5.39 -58.50
C MET A 1 6.28 5.35 -57.16
N LYS A 2 7.57 5.71 -57.07
CA LYS A 2 8.33 5.63 -55.79
C LYS A 2 7.70 6.40 -54.62
N THR A 3 7.21 7.62 -54.84
CA THR A 3 6.59 8.48 -53.81
C THR A 3 5.22 8.00 -53.31
N GLN A 4 4.46 7.26 -54.12
CA GLN A 4 3.21 6.64 -53.67
C GLN A 4 3.47 5.42 -52.78
N ILE A 5 4.48 4.61 -53.13
CA ILE A 5 4.87 3.43 -52.34
C ILE A 5 5.34 3.85 -50.94
N TYR A 6 6.15 4.91 -50.81
CA TYR A 6 6.58 5.42 -49.50
C TYR A 6 5.43 6.00 -48.66
N ARG A 7 4.44 6.64 -49.29
CA ARG A 7 3.24 7.11 -48.58
C ARG A 7 2.37 5.95 -48.11
N SER A 8 2.20 4.90 -48.93
CA SER A 8 1.46 3.69 -48.54
C SER A 8 2.16 2.92 -47.41
N ILE A 9 3.49 2.83 -47.43
CA ILE A 9 4.28 2.22 -46.35
C ILE A 9 4.21 3.06 -45.07
N ALA A 10 4.29 4.40 -45.17
CA ALA A 10 4.17 5.28 -44.01
C ALA A 10 2.76 5.22 -43.38
N VAL A 11 1.70 5.13 -44.20
CA VAL A 11 0.32 4.94 -43.71
C VAL A 11 0.13 3.54 -43.11
N ALA A 12 0.72 2.50 -43.70
CA ALA A 12 0.69 1.15 -43.14
C ALA A 12 1.48 1.04 -41.82
N LEU A 13 2.62 1.71 -41.71
CA LEU A 13 3.41 1.79 -40.47
C LEU A 13 2.69 2.63 -39.41
N LEU A 14 2.07 3.75 -39.77
CA LEU A 14 1.21 4.52 -38.87
C LEU A 14 0.02 3.68 -38.40
N ALA A 15 -0.64 2.93 -39.30
CA ALA A 15 -1.71 1.99 -38.93
C ALA A 15 -1.20 0.89 -38.00
N LEU A 16 -0.01 0.33 -38.23
CA LEU A 16 0.62 -0.66 -37.33
C LEU A 16 0.99 -0.06 -35.97
N PHE A 17 1.39 1.21 -35.89
CA PHE A 17 1.63 1.92 -34.63
C PHE A 17 0.34 2.30 -33.89
N PHE A 18 -0.77 2.59 -34.60
CA PHE A 18 -2.07 2.85 -33.99
C PHE A 18 -2.79 1.56 -33.54
N VAL A 19 -2.51 0.42 -34.17
CA VAL A 19 -3.07 -0.90 -33.79
C VAL A 19 -2.38 -1.49 -32.55
N GLN A 20 -1.25 -0.92 -32.09
CA GLN A 20 -0.63 -1.27 -30.80
C GLN A 20 -1.18 -0.48 -29.61
N SER A 21 -2.37 0.10 -29.73
CA SER A 21 -3.17 0.43 -28.56
C SER A 21 -3.62 -0.88 -27.94
N SER A 22 -2.76 -1.52 -27.16
CA SER A 22 -3.17 -2.61 -26.28
C SER A 22 -4.46 -2.17 -25.60
N PHE A 23 -5.50 -2.97 -25.77
CA PHE A 23 -6.78 -2.79 -25.12
C PHE A 23 -6.59 -3.08 -23.64
N ALA A 24 -5.91 -2.17 -22.92
CA ALA A 24 -5.80 -2.21 -21.48
C ALA A 24 -7.22 -2.11 -20.93
N THR A 25 -7.89 -3.25 -20.79
CA THR A 25 -9.16 -3.29 -20.08
C THR A 25 -8.83 -3.00 -18.64
N CYS A 26 -9.49 -2.00 -18.04
CA CYS A 26 -9.51 -1.82 -16.59
C CYS A 26 -10.22 -3.01 -15.97
N GLY A 27 -9.55 -4.16 -15.94
CA GLY A 27 -10.10 -5.31 -15.27
C GLY A 27 -10.23 -4.97 -13.80
N GLY A 28 -11.43 -5.09 -13.27
CA GLY A 28 -11.70 -4.82 -11.88
C GLY A 28 -11.16 -5.98 -11.06
N GLY A 29 -10.07 -5.76 -10.32
CA GLY A 29 -9.73 -6.61 -9.17
C GLY A 29 -10.69 -6.35 -8.00
N GLY A 30 -12.00 -6.27 -8.29
CA GLY A 30 -13.00 -5.53 -7.55
C GLY A 30 -13.11 -5.93 -6.08
N GLY A 31 -13.07 -4.92 -5.21
CA GLY A 31 -13.59 -5.00 -3.84
C GLY A 31 -12.68 -5.62 -2.77
N GLY A 32 -11.39 -5.23 -2.68
CA GLY A 32 -10.49 -5.75 -1.63
C GLY A 32 -10.02 -4.73 -0.58
N GLY A 33 -10.45 -3.47 -0.68
CA GLY A 33 -9.98 -2.38 0.18
C GLY A 33 -10.64 -2.38 1.54
N GLY A 34 -10.20 -3.25 2.45
CA GLY A 34 -10.41 -3.03 3.89
C GLY A 34 -9.46 -1.92 4.35
N GLY A 35 -10.01 -0.81 4.86
CA GLY A 35 -9.34 0.46 5.12
C GLY A 35 -7.87 0.39 5.49
N GLY A 36 -7.04 1.10 4.73
CA GLY A 36 -5.62 1.34 5.03
C GLY A 36 -4.76 0.10 5.27
N MET A 37 -5.30 -1.13 5.17
CA MET A 37 -4.61 -2.37 5.49
C MET A 37 -4.22 -3.07 4.20
N ALA A 38 -2.91 -3.04 3.93
CA ALA A 38 -2.25 -3.69 2.80
C ALA A 38 -2.68 -5.12 2.48
N ASN A 39 -3.05 -5.89 3.50
CA ASN A 39 -3.03 -7.35 3.43
C ASN A 39 -4.31 -8.02 3.96
N SER A 40 -5.36 -7.29 4.32
CA SER A 40 -6.61 -7.91 4.79
C SER A 40 -7.74 -7.68 3.80
N GLY A 41 -7.76 -8.47 2.71
CA GLY A 41 -9.00 -8.73 1.96
C GLY A 41 -9.95 -9.67 2.73
N GLY A 42 -9.48 -10.22 3.87
CA GLY A 42 -10.20 -11.20 4.65
C GLY A 42 -11.31 -10.61 5.51
N SER A 43 -12.48 -11.22 5.38
CA SER A 43 -13.64 -11.21 6.30
C SER A 43 -13.33 -11.62 7.76
N GLY A 44 -12.07 -11.64 8.19
CA GLY A 44 -11.62 -12.09 9.51
C GLY A 44 -11.22 -10.97 10.47
N GLY A 45 -11.28 -9.71 10.04
CA GLY A 45 -11.07 -8.57 10.92
C GLY A 45 -12.29 -8.37 11.82
N GLY A 46 -12.39 -9.13 12.90
CA GLY A 46 -13.29 -8.78 14.00
C GLY A 46 -12.99 -7.35 14.52
N SER A 47 -13.75 -6.88 15.50
CA SER A 47 -13.58 -5.56 16.12
C SER A 47 -12.20 -5.26 16.74
N ASN A 48 -11.24 -6.18 16.64
CA ASN A 48 -9.87 -6.12 17.14
C ASN A 48 -8.79 -6.12 16.04
N ALA A 49 -9.14 -5.83 14.78
CA ALA A 49 -8.14 -5.72 13.71
C ALA A 49 -7.07 -4.64 14.02
N PRO A 50 -5.78 -4.90 13.68
CA PRO A 50 -4.66 -4.04 14.07
C PRO A 50 -4.58 -2.79 13.20
N VAL A 51 -4.43 -1.61 13.80
CA VAL A 51 -4.32 -0.34 13.04
C VAL A 51 -2.88 0.06 12.74
N TYR A 52 -1.92 -0.35 13.59
CA TYR A 52 -0.48 -0.08 13.42
C TYR A 52 0.27 -1.38 13.10
N ILE A 53 0.26 -1.76 11.83
CA ILE A 53 1.05 -2.89 11.33
C ILE A 53 2.49 -2.42 11.12
N VAL A 54 3.44 -3.09 11.79
CA VAL A 54 4.87 -2.80 11.61
C VAL A 54 5.30 -3.30 10.21
N PRO A 55 5.93 -2.46 9.37
CA PRO A 55 6.25 -2.78 7.98
C PRO A 55 7.50 -3.66 7.86
N TRP A 56 7.43 -4.86 8.40
CA TRP A 56 8.49 -5.86 8.31
C TRP A 56 8.74 -6.29 6.86
N ASN A 57 9.91 -5.92 6.31
CA ASN A 57 10.31 -6.28 4.96
C ASN A 57 11.28 -7.48 4.98
N LYS A 58 11.21 -8.33 3.95
CA LYS A 58 12.14 -9.47 3.76
C LYS A 58 13.33 -9.14 2.87
N THR A 59 13.27 -8.00 2.18
CA THR A 59 14.32 -7.48 1.32
C THR A 59 14.96 -6.29 2.01
N THR A 60 16.28 -6.16 1.91
CA THR A 60 17.04 -5.08 2.54
C THR A 60 16.84 -3.79 1.74
N PRO A 61 16.09 -2.79 2.23
CA PRO A 61 16.09 -1.47 1.62
C PRO A 61 17.45 -0.80 1.89
N ALA A 62 17.77 0.25 1.13
CA ALA A 62 18.89 1.12 1.46
C ALA A 62 18.60 1.82 2.80
N ALA A 63 19.06 1.25 3.91
CA ALA A 63 18.90 1.83 5.23
C ALA A 63 19.89 3.00 5.40
N THR A 64 19.40 4.17 5.80
CA THR A 64 20.22 5.37 6.01
C THR A 64 20.50 5.65 7.50
N GLY A 65 19.99 4.83 8.42
CA GLY A 65 20.12 5.01 9.86
C GLY A 65 20.36 3.72 10.62
N LEU A 66 19.30 3.17 11.21
CA LEU A 66 19.33 1.93 11.98
C LEU A 66 18.59 0.81 11.25
N VAL A 67 18.90 -0.43 11.61
CA VAL A 67 18.18 -1.61 11.13
C VAL A 67 17.76 -2.44 12.32
N LEU A 68 16.45 -2.67 12.47
CA LEU A 68 15.90 -3.63 13.41
C LEU A 68 15.62 -4.93 12.66
N TYR A 69 16.41 -5.95 12.94
CA TYR A 69 16.18 -7.30 12.44
C TYR A 69 15.30 -8.08 13.40
N TRP A 70 14.36 -8.84 12.84
CA TRP A 70 13.60 -9.89 13.52
C TRP A 70 13.89 -11.21 12.82
N PHE A 71 14.45 -12.16 13.57
CA PHE A 71 14.66 -13.53 13.12
C PHE A 71 13.60 -14.42 13.78
N PRO A 72 12.49 -14.73 13.10
CA PRO A 72 11.45 -15.58 13.65
C PRO A 72 11.93 -17.03 13.76
N ALA A 73 11.43 -17.77 14.77
CA ALA A 73 11.76 -19.20 14.92
C ALA A 73 11.07 -20.09 13.88
N SER A 74 9.92 -19.65 13.36
CA SER A 74 9.15 -20.38 12.36
C SER A 74 8.10 -19.47 11.70
N PRO A 75 7.51 -19.87 10.55
CA PRO A 75 6.36 -19.17 9.99
C PRO A 75 5.18 -19.05 10.97
N LYS A 76 4.98 -20.05 11.84
CA LYS A 76 3.91 -20.03 12.85
C LYS A 76 4.18 -19.00 13.96
N GLU A 77 5.43 -18.87 14.40
CA GLU A 77 5.82 -17.82 15.34
C GLU A 77 5.63 -16.44 14.70
N TYR A 78 6.15 -16.24 13.49
CA TYR A 78 5.97 -15.01 12.72
C TYR A 78 4.49 -14.59 12.67
N GLN A 79 3.59 -15.50 12.30
CA GLN A 79 2.17 -15.17 12.15
C GLN A 79 1.48 -14.77 13.45
N ASN A 80 1.88 -15.36 14.58
CA ASN A 80 1.27 -15.16 15.89
C ASN A 80 2.03 -14.14 16.78
N SER A 81 3.12 -13.57 16.27
CA SER A 81 4.00 -12.70 17.06
C SER A 81 3.38 -11.34 17.34
N SER A 82 3.59 -10.84 18.56
CA SER A 82 3.19 -9.48 18.95
C SER A 82 3.94 -8.40 18.17
N LEU A 83 5.10 -8.72 17.58
CA LEU A 83 5.94 -7.77 16.83
C LEU A 83 5.26 -7.24 15.55
N LYS A 84 4.18 -7.88 15.09
CA LYS A 84 3.42 -7.42 13.91
C LYS A 84 2.62 -6.15 14.16
N GLU A 85 2.29 -5.84 15.42
CA GLU A 85 1.48 -4.67 15.79
C GLU A 85 2.23 -3.80 16.81
N SER A 86 2.62 -2.59 16.42
CA SER A 86 3.17 -1.58 17.32
C SER A 86 3.15 -0.22 16.65
N ARG A 87 2.54 0.76 17.33
CA ARG A 87 2.63 2.16 16.92
C ARG A 87 4.06 2.67 17.01
N ILE A 88 4.78 2.35 18.09
CA ILE A 88 6.14 2.84 18.33
C ILE A 88 7.09 2.38 17.22
N LEU A 89 7.09 1.08 16.90
CA LEU A 89 7.93 0.56 15.82
C LEU A 89 7.49 1.09 14.45
N SER A 90 6.18 1.26 14.21
CA SER A 90 5.69 1.90 12.98
C SER A 90 6.19 3.35 12.83
N LEU A 91 6.20 4.13 13.91
CA LEU A 91 6.76 5.48 13.90
C LEU A 91 8.27 5.48 13.64
N TYR A 92 9.03 4.60 14.29
CA TYR A 92 10.46 4.48 14.01
C TYR A 92 10.76 4.08 12.56
N SER A 93 9.88 3.27 11.94
CA SER A 93 10.00 2.97 10.50
C SER A 93 9.78 4.17 9.58
N SER A 94 9.20 5.27 10.11
CA SER A 94 9.13 6.57 9.43
C SER A 94 10.37 7.45 9.71
N GLN A 95 11.29 7.01 10.58
CA GLN A 95 12.47 7.75 11.05
C GLN A 95 13.79 7.05 10.70
N CYS A 96 13.93 6.51 9.48
CA CYS A 96 15.15 5.84 9.02
C CYS A 96 15.60 4.65 9.90
N VAL A 97 14.66 3.99 10.59
CA VAL A 97 14.86 2.68 11.20
C VAL A 97 14.22 1.62 10.31
N ALA A 98 15.02 0.87 9.57
CA ALA A 98 14.52 -0.19 8.70
C ALA A 98 14.02 -1.38 9.54
N MET A 99 12.85 -1.93 9.18
CA MET A 99 12.24 -3.09 9.85
C MET A 99 12.43 -4.32 8.96
N LEU A 100 13.30 -5.25 9.34
CA LEU A 100 13.67 -6.39 8.52
C LEU A 100 13.36 -7.73 9.17
N VAL A 101 12.81 -8.66 8.40
CA VAL A 101 12.70 -10.07 8.77
C VAL A 101 13.86 -10.80 8.14
N GLY A 102 14.77 -11.29 8.97
CA GLY A 102 15.95 -12.03 8.54
C GLY A 102 15.68 -13.51 8.36
N ASP A 103 16.34 -14.13 7.38
CA ASP A 103 16.45 -15.58 7.29
C ASP A 103 17.68 -16.03 8.09
N ALA A 104 17.45 -16.67 9.24
CA ALA A 104 18.52 -17.17 10.10
C ALA A 104 19.38 -18.26 9.43
N LYS A 105 18.92 -18.87 8.33
CA LYS A 105 19.70 -19.84 7.55
C LYS A 105 20.65 -19.18 6.55
N ALA A 106 20.47 -17.89 6.28
CA ALA A 106 21.35 -17.18 5.35
C ALA A 106 22.75 -17.04 5.96
N PRO A 107 23.85 -17.26 5.20
CA PRO A 107 25.21 -17.17 5.74
C PRO A 107 25.53 -15.82 6.41
N ALA A 108 24.97 -14.73 5.89
CA ALA A 108 25.16 -13.39 6.44
C ALA A 108 24.49 -13.20 7.82
N ALA A 109 23.45 -13.99 8.14
CA ALA A 109 22.71 -13.86 9.39
C ALA A 109 23.52 -14.32 10.60
N ALA A 110 24.47 -15.25 10.44
CA ALA A 110 25.27 -15.78 11.55
C ALA A 110 26.01 -14.68 12.33
N LYS A 111 26.53 -13.64 11.64
CA LYS A 111 27.20 -12.50 12.27
C LYS A 111 26.25 -11.55 12.99
N ILE A 112 24.97 -11.55 12.63
CA ILE A 112 23.94 -10.68 13.21
C ILE A 112 23.29 -11.36 14.41
N VAL A 113 22.93 -12.65 14.26
CA VAL A 113 22.27 -13.46 15.28
C VAL A 113 23.26 -13.91 16.37
N GLY A 114 24.48 -14.29 16.00
CA GLY A 114 25.44 -14.90 16.92
C GLY A 114 24.89 -16.17 17.56
N ASP A 115 25.11 -16.34 18.87
CA ASP A 115 24.69 -17.53 19.64
C ASP A 115 23.23 -17.46 20.13
N SER A 116 22.44 -16.48 19.68
CA SER A 116 21.06 -16.30 20.13
C SER A 116 20.14 -17.43 19.71
N GLN A 117 19.23 -17.80 20.61
CA GLN A 117 18.13 -18.70 20.28
C GLN A 117 17.02 -17.94 19.54
N LEU A 118 16.37 -18.60 18.58
CA LEU A 118 15.25 -17.99 17.86
C LEU A 118 13.93 -18.16 18.65
N PRO A 119 13.01 -17.18 18.59
CA PRO A 119 13.13 -15.92 17.84
C PRO A 119 14.08 -14.91 18.53
N VAL A 120 14.71 -14.02 17.77
CA VAL A 120 15.54 -12.93 18.32
C VAL A 120 15.29 -11.63 17.55
N ALA A 121 15.34 -10.49 18.23
CA ALA A 121 15.38 -9.18 17.60
C ALA A 121 16.75 -8.53 17.81
N VAL A 122 17.37 -8.02 16.75
CA VAL A 122 18.71 -7.42 16.80
C VAL A 122 18.64 -6.02 16.20
N LEU A 123 19.04 -5.02 16.98
CA LEU A 123 19.22 -3.66 16.49
C LEU A 123 20.67 -3.50 16.00
N ALA A 124 20.83 -2.94 14.82
CA ALA A 124 22.10 -2.81 14.13
C ALA A 124 22.24 -1.42 13.48
N LYS A 125 23.47 -1.07 13.11
CA LYS A 125 23.76 0.06 12.23
C LYS A 125 23.27 -0.24 10.80
N ALA A 126 23.23 0.79 9.95
CA ALA A 126 22.89 0.67 8.53
C ALA A 126 23.72 -0.39 7.77
N ASP A 127 24.99 -0.59 8.16
CA ASP A 127 25.89 -1.59 7.58
C ASP A 127 25.65 -3.03 8.08
N GLY A 128 24.68 -3.23 8.98
CA GLY A 128 24.35 -4.52 9.58
C GLY A 128 25.16 -4.87 10.83
N THR A 129 26.06 -4.00 11.30
CA THR A 129 26.82 -4.23 12.54
C THR A 129 25.87 -4.23 13.75
N PRO A 130 25.78 -5.33 14.51
CA PRO A 130 24.91 -5.40 15.70
C PRO A 130 25.31 -4.37 16.76
N ILE A 131 24.29 -3.77 17.38
CA ILE A 131 24.44 -2.85 18.51
C ILE A 131 24.00 -3.56 19.78
N ASN A 132 22.76 -4.05 19.81
CA ASN A 132 22.18 -4.77 20.95
C ASN A 132 20.99 -5.64 20.49
N LYS A 133 20.51 -6.54 21.33
CA LYS A 133 19.50 -7.54 20.98
C LYS A 133 18.50 -7.83 22.11
N VAL A 134 17.34 -8.35 21.74
CA VAL A 134 16.35 -8.92 22.67
C VAL A 134 16.29 -10.42 22.43
N GLU A 135 16.69 -11.17 23.45
CA GLU A 135 16.56 -12.63 23.49
C GLU A 135 15.11 -13.04 23.75
N ASN A 136 14.69 -14.18 23.19
CA ASN A 136 13.38 -14.72 23.52
C ASN A 136 13.32 -15.24 24.97
N THR A 137 12.12 -15.18 25.54
CA THR A 137 11.79 -15.93 26.76
C THR A 137 10.81 -17.04 26.39
N SER A 138 11.22 -18.29 26.56
CA SER A 138 10.40 -19.47 26.24
C SER A 138 9.88 -19.48 24.79
N GLY A 139 10.75 -19.14 23.83
CA GLY A 139 10.43 -19.13 22.41
C GLY A 139 9.56 -17.95 21.95
N LYS A 140 9.41 -16.90 22.76
CA LYS A 140 8.59 -15.72 22.45
C LYS A 140 9.34 -14.41 22.65
N LEU A 141 9.14 -13.48 21.73
CA LEU A 141 9.50 -12.06 21.88
C LEU A 141 8.25 -11.24 22.24
N LYS A 142 8.42 -10.32 23.18
CA LYS A 142 7.40 -9.31 23.50
C LYS A 142 7.74 -8.03 22.78
N VAL A 143 6.77 -7.48 22.05
CA VAL A 143 6.95 -6.22 21.32
C VAL A 143 7.43 -5.08 22.22
N THR A 144 6.96 -5.03 23.48
CA THR A 144 7.36 -3.99 24.45
C THR A 144 8.84 -4.03 24.82
N ASP A 145 9.49 -5.19 24.73
CA ASP A 145 10.91 -5.30 25.04
C ASP A 145 11.76 -4.90 23.82
N VAL A 146 11.26 -5.17 22.61
CA VAL A 146 11.85 -4.68 21.36
C VAL A 146 11.69 -3.16 21.23
N GLU A 147 10.54 -2.59 21.61
CA GLU A 147 10.33 -1.13 21.69
C GLU A 147 11.35 -0.47 22.63
N LYS A 148 11.56 -1.04 23.83
CA LYS A 148 12.56 -0.54 24.79
C LYS A 148 13.97 -0.58 24.24
N LEU A 149 14.33 -1.63 23.49
CA LEU A 149 15.64 -1.75 22.84
C LEU A 149 15.88 -0.56 21.90
N VAL A 150 14.91 -0.28 21.01
CA VAL A 150 15.03 0.84 20.06
C VAL A 150 15.01 2.19 20.80
N ASP A 151 14.10 2.37 21.76
CA ASP A 151 14.02 3.60 22.56
C ASP A 151 15.33 3.91 23.30
N ALA A 152 15.98 2.89 23.87
CA ALA A 152 17.23 3.06 24.61
C ALA A 152 18.35 3.56 23.68
N GLU A 153 18.51 2.94 22.51
CA GLU A 153 19.48 3.36 21.51
C GLU A 153 19.19 4.77 20.99
N MET A 154 17.92 5.08 20.70
CA MET A 154 17.52 6.40 20.23
C MET A 154 17.82 7.49 21.26
N LYS A 155 17.57 7.23 22.55
CA LYS A 155 17.92 8.16 23.64
C LYS A 155 19.43 8.36 23.78
N GLN A 156 20.22 7.29 23.69
CA GLN A 156 21.67 7.39 23.76
C GLN A 156 22.22 8.27 22.62
N ARG A 157 21.76 8.04 21.40
CA ARG A 157 22.15 8.83 20.23
C ARG A 157 21.67 10.27 20.30
N GLU A 158 20.44 10.51 20.74
CA GLU A 158 19.94 11.86 20.96
C GLU A 158 20.80 12.62 21.99
N GLY A 159 21.30 11.94 23.03
CA GLY A 159 22.27 12.52 23.97
C GLY A 159 23.58 12.97 23.32
N ALA A 160 24.09 12.22 22.33
CA ALA A 160 25.26 12.62 21.56
C ALA A 160 24.98 13.85 20.68
N VAL A 161 23.79 13.89 20.05
CA VAL A 161 23.32 15.06 19.29
C VAL A 161 23.17 16.30 20.20
N ASP A 162 22.71 16.11 21.44
CA ASP A 162 22.62 17.20 22.42
C ASP A 162 23.98 17.75 22.83
N SER A 163 24.98 16.90 22.97
CA SER A 163 26.37 17.34 23.18
C SER A 163 26.88 18.13 21.97
N GLN A 164 26.65 17.63 20.76
CA GLN A 164 27.02 18.33 19.52
C GLN A 164 26.37 19.73 19.42
N MET A 165 25.08 19.84 19.79
CA MET A 165 24.37 21.12 19.83
C MET A 165 24.98 22.10 20.85
N LYS A 166 25.44 21.61 22.01
CA LYS A 166 26.11 22.42 23.04
C LYS A 166 27.48 22.89 22.58
N ASP A 167 28.25 22.00 21.95
CA ASP A 167 29.58 22.32 21.42
C ASP A 167 29.49 23.38 20.32
N ALA A 168 28.52 23.24 19.42
CA ALA A 168 28.21 24.26 18.40
C ALA A 168 27.89 25.62 19.04
N ALA A 169 27.05 25.65 20.08
CA ALA A 169 26.73 26.88 20.80
C ALA A 169 27.95 27.47 21.52
N GLY A 170 28.87 26.62 22.02
CA GLY A 170 30.16 27.04 22.58
C GLY A 170 31.04 27.72 21.54
N LYS A 171 31.14 27.16 20.34
CA LYS A 171 31.89 27.74 19.20
C LYS A 171 31.34 29.11 18.80
N VAL A 172 30.01 29.27 18.76
CA VAL A 172 29.38 30.59 18.53
C VAL A 172 29.84 31.61 19.57
N LYS A 173 29.85 31.25 20.86
CA LYS A 173 30.29 32.14 21.95
C LYS A 173 31.78 32.48 21.86
N ALA A 174 32.59 31.54 21.37
CA ALA A 174 34.02 31.73 21.14
C ALA A 174 34.35 32.52 19.87
N GLY A 175 33.34 32.90 19.06
CA GLY A 175 33.53 33.62 17.80
C GLY A 175 33.83 32.72 16.59
N ASP A 176 33.94 31.41 16.79
CA ASP A 176 34.12 30.41 15.73
C ASP A 176 32.77 30.09 15.06
N LYS A 177 32.36 30.98 14.15
CA LYS A 177 31.09 30.84 13.42
C LYS A 177 31.12 29.67 12.43
N ASP A 178 32.23 29.48 11.73
CA ASP A 178 32.34 28.44 10.70
C ASP A 178 32.32 27.04 11.32
N GLY A 179 33.02 26.84 12.44
CA GLY A 179 32.96 25.60 13.21
C GLY A 179 31.57 25.34 13.78
N ALA A 180 30.87 26.37 14.28
CA ALA A 180 29.49 26.22 14.74
C ALA A 180 28.53 25.84 13.61
N ILE A 181 28.66 26.46 12.43
CA ILE A 181 27.85 26.15 11.25
C ILE A 181 28.07 24.69 10.83
N ALA A 182 29.33 24.23 10.82
CA ALA A 182 29.65 22.84 10.48
C ALA A 182 28.95 21.84 11.42
N GLU A 183 28.99 22.08 12.73
CA GLU A 183 28.33 21.22 13.72
C GLU A 183 26.81 21.21 13.57
N TYR A 184 26.19 22.39 13.44
CA TYR A 184 24.74 22.45 13.25
C TYR A 184 24.29 21.80 11.94
N LYS A 185 25.10 21.86 10.87
CA LYS A 185 24.84 21.10 9.64
C LYS A 185 24.93 19.59 9.89
N GLY A 186 25.90 19.12 10.68
CA GLY A 186 25.97 17.71 11.08
C GLY A 186 24.75 17.24 11.89
N VAL A 187 24.18 18.09 12.74
CA VAL A 187 22.90 17.80 13.42
C VAL A 187 21.73 17.81 12.44
N LEU A 188 21.71 18.76 11.50
CA LEU A 188 20.69 18.85 10.46
C LEU A 188 20.67 17.62 9.55
N ASP A 189 21.83 17.03 9.24
CA ASP A 189 21.93 15.82 8.42
C ASP A 189 21.30 14.59 9.11
N GLN A 190 21.17 14.62 10.44
CA GLN A 190 20.50 13.58 11.23
C GLN A 190 18.98 13.78 11.35
N LYS A 191 18.38 14.70 10.58
CA LYS A 191 16.95 15.05 10.60
C LYS A 191 15.97 13.89 10.48
N CYS A 192 16.38 12.77 9.89
CA CYS A 192 15.49 11.62 9.77
C CYS A 192 15.27 10.91 11.11
N LEU A 193 16.37 10.65 11.85
CA LEU A 193 16.33 10.03 13.17
C LEU A 193 15.88 11.04 14.24
N PHE A 194 16.34 12.29 14.15
CA PHE A 194 16.11 13.32 15.17
C PHE A 194 15.51 14.62 14.60
N PRO A 195 14.29 14.58 14.02
CA PRO A 195 13.68 15.75 13.37
C PRO A 195 13.52 16.95 14.32
N LYS A 196 13.25 16.71 15.60
CA LYS A 196 13.17 17.79 16.61
C LYS A 196 14.50 18.51 16.78
N LYS A 197 15.60 17.77 16.94
CA LYS A 197 16.94 18.33 17.11
C LYS A 197 17.42 19.03 15.85
N ALA A 198 17.17 18.44 14.69
CA ALA A 198 17.48 19.07 13.42
C ALA A 198 16.69 20.38 13.22
N LYS A 199 15.43 20.47 13.68
CA LYS A 199 14.66 21.71 13.64
C LYS A 199 15.25 22.80 14.53
N ASP A 200 15.79 22.43 15.68
CA ASP A 200 16.47 23.38 16.56
C ASP A 200 17.82 23.82 15.96
N ALA A 201 18.60 22.89 15.37
CA ALA A 201 19.81 23.22 14.61
C ALA A 201 19.53 24.14 13.42
N GLN A 202 18.45 23.89 12.67
CA GLN A 202 18.01 24.76 11.57
C GLN A 202 17.78 26.20 12.03
N LYS A 203 17.17 26.42 13.20
CA LYS A 203 16.97 27.77 13.74
C LYS A 203 18.31 28.45 14.04
N GLN A 204 19.26 27.73 14.61
CA GLN A 204 20.60 28.26 14.90
C GLN A 204 21.36 28.60 13.62
N LEU A 205 21.32 27.74 12.61
CA LEU A 205 21.92 28.02 11.30
C LEU A 205 21.35 29.29 10.65
N LYS A 206 20.02 29.48 10.71
CA LYS A 206 19.39 30.72 10.22
C LYS A 206 19.86 31.95 11.00
N ALA A 207 20.01 31.84 12.33
CA ALA A 207 20.54 32.93 13.16
C ALA A 207 22.00 33.26 12.83
N LEU A 208 22.77 32.28 12.34
CA LEU A 208 24.15 32.46 11.88
C LEU A 208 24.25 32.93 10.41
N GLY A 209 23.12 33.23 9.75
CA GLY A 209 23.09 33.76 8.38
C GLY A 209 23.10 32.70 7.28
N VAL A 210 22.92 31.42 7.59
CA VAL A 210 22.81 30.37 6.59
C VAL A 210 21.40 30.38 5.97
N ALA A 211 21.33 30.71 4.69
CA ALA A 211 20.11 30.72 3.89
C ALA A 211 19.76 29.33 3.30
N ASP A 212 18.59 29.22 2.67
CA ASP A 212 18.15 28.08 1.84
C ASP A 212 18.13 26.70 2.53
N ILE A 213 17.81 26.68 3.83
CA ILE A 213 17.67 25.44 4.58
C ILE A 213 16.24 24.90 4.44
N ALA A 214 16.08 23.71 3.86
CA ALA A 214 14.81 23.02 3.72
C ALA A 214 14.04 22.91 5.05
N THR A 215 12.74 23.23 5.04
CA THR A 215 11.87 23.16 6.22
C THR A 215 11.80 21.74 6.78
N ILE A 216 11.95 21.60 8.09
CA ILE A 216 11.79 20.32 8.78
C ILE A 216 10.36 20.18 9.30
N GLY A 217 9.74 19.06 8.95
CA GLY A 217 8.38 18.71 9.37
C GLY A 217 8.24 18.50 10.89
N PRO A 218 7.01 18.27 11.36
CA PRO A 218 6.77 17.87 12.75
C PRO A 218 7.48 16.55 13.09
N ALA A 219 7.80 16.37 14.37
CA ALA A 219 8.34 15.11 14.89
C ALA A 219 7.20 14.24 15.46
N PRO A 220 7.25 12.91 15.29
CA PRO A 220 6.24 12.01 15.84
C PRO A 220 6.22 11.99 17.36
N ILE A 221 5.05 11.70 17.93
CA ILE A 221 4.83 11.68 19.38
C ILE A 221 4.95 10.25 19.91
N PHE A 222 5.99 10.00 20.72
CA PHE A 222 6.23 8.70 21.37
C PHE A 222 5.66 8.60 22.80
N GLU A 223 5.04 9.67 23.32
CA GLU A 223 4.47 9.69 24.67
C GLU A 223 3.35 8.65 24.81
N ARG A 224 3.48 7.75 25.79
CA ARG A 224 2.66 6.53 25.90
C ARG A 224 1.17 6.82 26.05
N ARG A 225 0.79 7.82 26.84
CA ARG A 225 -0.63 8.16 27.07
C ARG A 225 -1.25 8.73 25.81
N GLN A 226 -0.61 9.69 25.17
CA GLN A 226 -1.07 10.24 23.89
C GLN A 226 -1.14 9.16 22.81
N GLY A 227 -0.10 8.31 22.69
CA GLY A 227 -0.08 7.18 21.76
C GLY A 227 -1.27 6.23 21.95
N ALA A 228 -1.61 5.90 23.20
CA ALA A 228 -2.76 5.05 23.51
C ALA A 228 -4.11 5.70 23.15
N ILE A 229 -4.24 7.03 23.23
CA ILE A 229 -5.44 7.77 22.83
C ILE A 229 -5.59 7.75 21.30
N ILE A 230 -4.49 7.98 20.57
CA ILE A 230 -4.44 7.93 19.11
C ILE A 230 -4.84 6.54 18.62
N GLU A 231 -4.19 5.49 19.14
CA GLU A 231 -4.47 4.11 18.76
C GLU A 231 -5.93 3.71 19.03
N ARG A 232 -6.48 4.14 20.18
CA ARG A 232 -7.90 3.91 20.50
C ARG A 232 -8.82 4.60 19.50
N THR A 233 -8.51 5.84 19.12
CA THR A 233 -9.29 6.62 18.14
C THR A 233 -9.21 5.99 16.76
N MET A 234 -8.03 5.50 16.35
CA MET A 234 -7.84 4.73 15.11
C MET A 234 -8.65 3.43 15.11
N LYS A 235 -8.62 2.66 16.22
CA LYS A 235 -9.41 1.43 16.37
C LYS A 235 -10.92 1.70 16.33
N GLN A 236 -11.39 2.83 16.89
CA GLN A 236 -12.78 3.27 16.75
C GLN A 236 -13.12 3.61 15.29
N GLY A 237 -12.22 4.32 14.58
CA GLY A 237 -12.38 4.64 13.17
C GLY A 237 -12.52 3.38 12.31
N LEU A 238 -11.64 2.39 12.53
CA LEU A 238 -11.69 1.11 11.83
C LEU A 238 -12.97 0.34 12.11
N ARG A 239 -13.44 0.30 13.37
CA ARG A 239 -14.74 -0.33 13.69
C ARG A 239 -15.89 0.36 12.97
N ALA A 240 -15.89 1.69 12.92
CA ALA A 240 -16.89 2.43 12.16
C ALA A 240 -16.83 2.09 10.67
N GLU A 241 -15.63 2.03 10.08
CA GLU A 241 -15.44 1.63 8.68
C GLU A 241 -15.93 0.21 8.40
N LEU A 242 -15.56 -0.78 9.23
CA LEU A 242 -15.99 -2.17 9.08
C LEU A 242 -17.51 -2.33 9.23
N ASN A 243 -18.16 -1.45 10.01
CA ASN A 243 -19.62 -1.35 10.11
C ASN A 243 -20.24 -0.48 9.01
N ALA A 244 -19.47 -0.11 7.98
CA ALA A 244 -19.84 0.75 6.86
C ALA A 244 -20.32 2.16 7.25
N GLN A 245 -19.87 2.65 8.40
CA GLN A 245 -20.08 4.02 8.88
C GLN A 245 -18.89 4.90 8.45
N TYR A 246 -18.73 5.10 7.14
CA TYR A 246 -17.52 5.73 6.56
C TYR A 246 -17.34 7.20 6.91
N VAL A 247 -18.42 7.97 7.07
CA VAL A 247 -18.33 9.39 7.48
C VAL A 247 -17.86 9.51 8.94
N PRO A 248 -18.43 8.77 9.91
CA PRO A 248 -17.83 8.66 11.25
C PRO A 248 -16.38 8.18 11.24
N ALA A 249 -16.04 7.16 10.45
CA ALA A 249 -14.66 6.68 10.32
C ALA A 249 -13.70 7.80 9.87
N THR A 250 -14.08 8.56 8.84
CA THR A 250 -13.35 9.75 8.36
C THR A 250 -13.04 10.73 9.48
N LYS A 251 -14.04 11.07 10.30
CA LYS A 251 -13.87 12.03 11.42
C LYS A 251 -12.89 11.50 12.46
N LEU A 252 -12.92 10.20 12.73
CA LEU A 252 -12.02 9.56 13.70
C LEU A 252 -10.57 9.51 13.18
N TYR A 253 -10.36 9.16 11.91
CA TYR A 253 -9.03 9.20 11.30
C TYR A 253 -8.46 10.62 11.23
N LEU A 254 -9.27 11.61 10.86
CA LEU A 254 -8.85 13.01 10.89
C LEU A 254 -8.49 13.46 12.31
N ARG A 255 -9.28 13.08 13.32
CA ARG A 255 -8.99 13.38 14.72
C ARG A 255 -7.66 12.77 15.17
N ALA A 256 -7.38 11.52 14.79
CA ALA A 256 -6.12 10.87 15.08
C ALA A 256 -4.93 11.57 14.39
N HIS A 257 -5.09 11.99 13.13
CA HIS A 257 -4.07 12.79 12.42
C HIS A 257 -3.78 14.13 13.13
N LEU A 258 -4.82 14.83 13.59
CA LEU A 258 -4.64 16.10 14.32
C LEU A 258 -3.94 15.93 15.67
N MET A 259 -4.01 14.74 16.28
CA MET A 259 -3.29 14.44 17.53
C MET A 259 -1.80 14.21 17.33
N ASP A 260 -1.39 13.72 16.16
CA ASP A 260 0.01 13.56 15.75
C ASP A 260 0.16 13.73 14.22
N PRO A 261 0.40 14.96 13.74
CA PRO A 261 0.51 15.23 12.30
C PRO A 261 1.72 14.60 11.60
N ALA A 262 2.69 14.09 12.37
CA ALA A 262 3.84 13.36 11.85
C ALA A 262 3.59 11.85 11.72
N ASP A 263 2.45 11.35 12.21
CA ASP A 263 2.04 9.97 12.05
C ASP A 263 1.34 9.78 10.69
N PRO A 264 1.92 8.99 9.76
CA PRO A 264 1.34 8.77 8.43
C PRO A 264 0.15 7.80 8.45
N VAL A 265 -0.01 6.99 9.51
CA VAL A 265 -0.99 5.90 9.53
C VAL A 265 -2.44 6.43 9.48
N PRO A 266 -2.85 7.44 10.28
CA PRO A 266 -4.17 8.05 10.12
C PRO A 266 -4.48 8.52 8.70
N LEU A 267 -3.51 9.12 8.01
CA LEU A 267 -3.66 9.56 6.62
C LEU A 267 -3.82 8.37 5.67
N ARG A 268 -3.12 7.26 5.89
CA ARG A 268 -3.28 6.03 5.09
C ARG A 268 -4.71 5.51 5.11
N PHE A 269 -5.32 5.43 6.29
CA PHE A 269 -6.73 5.03 6.45
C PHE A 269 -7.69 6.07 5.86
N LEU A 270 -7.42 7.36 6.08
CA LEU A 270 -8.23 8.46 5.54
C LEU A 270 -8.27 8.47 4.01
N GLY A 271 -7.10 8.32 3.37
CA GLY A 271 -6.95 8.28 1.91
C GLY A 271 -7.68 7.09 1.29
N GLU A 272 -7.52 5.89 1.86
CA GLU A 272 -8.26 4.71 1.40
C GLU A 272 -9.76 4.85 1.62
N ASN A 273 -10.22 5.40 2.75
CA ASN A 273 -11.64 5.61 2.99
C ASN A 273 -12.25 6.64 2.00
N TYR A 274 -11.50 7.68 1.64
CA TYR A 274 -11.91 8.62 0.59
C TYR A 274 -11.95 7.97 -0.79
N ARG A 275 -10.92 7.20 -1.17
CA ARG A 275 -10.80 6.56 -2.47
C ARG A 275 -11.81 5.42 -2.64
N HIS A 276 -11.80 4.48 -1.70
CA HIS A 276 -12.50 3.19 -1.81
C HIS A 276 -13.96 3.26 -1.38
N ASN A 277 -14.28 3.95 -0.29
CA ASN A 277 -15.62 3.89 0.29
C ASN A 277 -16.51 5.07 -0.10
N ILE A 278 -15.98 6.30 -0.04
CA ILE A 278 -16.77 7.53 -0.23
C ILE A 278 -16.70 8.06 -1.67
N GLY A 279 -15.62 7.77 -2.40
CA GLY A 279 -15.36 8.34 -3.72
C GLY A 279 -15.07 9.85 -3.69
N ALA A 280 -14.45 10.33 -2.62
CA ALA A 280 -13.95 11.69 -2.50
C ALA A 280 -12.53 11.78 -3.10
N TRP A 281 -12.43 11.56 -4.41
CA TRP A 281 -11.18 11.33 -5.12
C TRP A 281 -10.17 12.47 -4.96
N ASP A 282 -10.60 13.73 -5.00
CA ASP A 282 -9.69 14.87 -4.85
C ASP A 282 -9.02 14.89 -3.47
N LYS A 283 -9.81 14.60 -2.41
CA LYS A 283 -9.29 14.48 -1.04
C LYS A 283 -8.38 13.28 -0.88
N ALA A 284 -8.71 12.15 -1.51
CA ALA A 284 -7.82 10.99 -1.53
C ALA A 284 -6.47 11.35 -2.15
N ARG A 285 -6.47 12.06 -3.29
CA ARG A 285 -5.25 12.51 -3.97
C ARG A 285 -4.40 13.42 -3.08
N GLU A 286 -5.04 14.39 -2.43
CA GLU A 286 -4.38 15.30 -1.49
C GLU A 286 -3.71 14.54 -0.34
N VAL A 287 -4.45 13.64 0.31
CA VAL A 287 -3.97 12.84 1.44
C VAL A 287 -2.82 11.90 1.01
N PHE A 288 -2.94 11.22 -0.13
CA PHE A 288 -1.86 10.34 -0.61
C PHE A 288 -0.60 11.13 -0.98
N ASN A 289 -0.75 12.29 -1.62
CA ASN A 289 0.39 13.18 -1.88
C ASN A 289 1.02 13.68 -0.59
N GLN A 290 0.23 13.96 0.45
CA GLN A 290 0.74 14.35 1.77
C GLN A 290 1.63 13.24 2.36
N ILE A 291 1.21 11.98 2.30
CA ILE A 291 2.01 10.83 2.75
C ILE A 291 3.35 10.75 1.99
N LEU A 292 3.33 10.95 0.67
CA LEU A 292 4.56 10.88 -0.14
C LEU A 292 5.52 12.05 0.10
N ASN A 293 5.01 13.19 0.57
CA ASN A 293 5.77 14.41 0.86
C ASN A 293 6.17 14.56 2.35
N MET A 294 5.97 13.53 3.18
CA MET A 294 6.41 13.51 4.57
C MET A 294 7.29 12.29 4.86
N PRO A 295 8.06 12.29 5.97
CA PRO A 295 8.64 11.05 6.49
C PRO A 295 7.50 10.08 6.81
N ALA A 296 7.48 8.94 6.13
CA ALA A 296 6.42 7.95 6.24
C ALA A 296 6.98 6.54 6.13
N ASP A 297 6.35 5.60 6.82
CA ASP A 297 6.71 4.20 6.78
C ASP A 297 6.51 3.59 5.38
N PRO A 298 7.30 2.57 4.98
CA PRO A 298 7.24 1.97 3.64
C PRO A 298 5.84 1.46 3.26
N LEU A 299 5.10 0.94 4.24
CA LEU A 299 3.74 0.45 4.04
C LEU A 299 2.78 1.61 3.69
N SER A 300 2.82 2.72 4.43
CA SER A 300 2.00 3.90 4.12
C SER A 300 2.35 4.53 2.78
N ARG A 301 3.64 4.61 2.42
CA ARG A 301 4.09 5.08 1.10
C ARG A 301 3.58 4.18 -0.02
N SER A 302 3.71 2.87 0.16
CA SER A 302 3.23 1.88 -0.81
C SER A 302 1.71 1.96 -1.03
N VAL A 303 0.92 2.09 0.03
CA VAL A 303 -0.55 2.27 -0.08
C VAL A 303 -0.89 3.58 -0.80
N ALA A 304 -0.18 4.68 -0.51
CA ALA A 304 -0.41 5.94 -1.19
C ALA A 304 -0.10 5.88 -2.71
N LEU A 305 1.03 5.26 -3.08
CA LEU A 305 1.39 5.02 -4.48
C LEU A 305 0.36 4.15 -5.20
N HIS A 306 -0.07 3.06 -4.55
CA HIS A 306 -1.12 2.21 -5.10
C HIS A 306 -2.44 2.97 -5.30
N GLY A 307 -2.88 3.72 -4.30
CA GLY A 307 -4.12 4.50 -4.34
C GLY A 307 -4.10 5.51 -5.48
N LEU A 308 -3.01 6.27 -5.61
CA LEU A 308 -2.77 7.18 -6.74
C LEU A 308 -2.71 6.43 -8.07
N GLY A 309 -2.10 5.25 -8.11
CA GLY A 309 -2.05 4.40 -9.30
C GLY A 309 -3.44 3.98 -9.77
N LYS A 310 -4.30 3.48 -8.88
CA LYS A 310 -5.71 3.15 -9.18
C LYS A 310 -6.47 4.36 -9.71
N MET A 311 -6.34 5.51 -9.05
CA MET A 311 -7.01 6.74 -9.48
C MET A 311 -6.54 7.20 -10.87
N THR A 312 -5.24 7.11 -11.12
CA THR A 312 -4.63 7.45 -12.42
C THR A 312 -5.12 6.52 -13.54
N ILE A 313 -5.30 5.23 -13.26
CA ILE A 313 -5.93 4.28 -14.21
C ILE A 313 -7.39 4.66 -14.47
N HIS A 314 -8.16 5.02 -13.44
CA HIS A 314 -9.55 5.49 -13.59
C HIS A 314 -9.68 6.81 -14.36
N ASP A 315 -8.59 7.56 -14.48
CA ASP A 315 -8.49 8.78 -15.31
C ASP A 315 -8.02 8.46 -16.74
N GLY A 316 -7.76 7.19 -17.07
CA GLY A 316 -7.33 6.72 -18.39
C GLY A 316 -5.81 6.74 -18.62
N GLU A 317 -5.01 7.16 -17.63
CA GLU A 317 -3.55 7.23 -17.72
C GLU A 317 -2.88 5.90 -17.31
N PHE A 318 -3.19 4.82 -18.02
CA PHE A 318 -2.80 3.44 -17.67
C PHE A 318 -1.31 3.23 -17.38
N LYS A 319 -0.42 3.66 -18.29
CA LYS A 319 1.04 3.46 -18.15
C LYS A 319 1.59 4.13 -16.90
N LYS A 320 1.10 5.33 -16.59
CA LYS A 320 1.50 6.07 -15.39
C LYS A 320 0.95 5.42 -14.13
N GLY A 321 -0.31 4.98 -14.17
CA GLY A 321 -0.92 4.23 -13.07
C GLY A 321 -0.20 2.91 -12.78
N LEU A 322 0.24 2.19 -13.83
CA LEU A 322 1.07 1.00 -13.72
C LEU A 322 2.41 1.31 -13.04
N ALA A 323 3.12 2.34 -13.52
CA ALA A 323 4.40 2.74 -12.93
C ALA A 323 4.27 3.07 -11.43
N LEU A 324 3.16 3.69 -11.02
CA LEU A 324 2.86 3.93 -9.60
C LEU A 324 2.62 2.62 -8.82
N MET A 325 1.96 1.63 -9.40
CA MET A 325 1.77 0.32 -8.76
C MET A 325 3.09 -0.46 -8.64
N GLU A 326 3.96 -0.37 -9.65
CA GLU A 326 5.30 -0.97 -9.61
C GLU A 326 6.18 -0.30 -8.54
N GLN A 327 6.10 1.03 -8.42
CA GLN A 327 6.74 1.75 -7.31
C GLN A 327 6.16 1.33 -5.96
N ALA A 328 4.85 1.11 -5.85
CA ALA A 328 4.22 0.68 -4.61
C ALA A 328 4.82 -0.65 -4.11
N ILE A 329 4.90 -1.67 -4.97
CA ILE A 329 5.44 -2.98 -4.57
C ILE A 329 6.95 -2.96 -4.31
N ALA A 330 7.68 -2.00 -4.90
CA ALA A 330 9.09 -1.79 -4.62
C ALA A 330 9.31 -1.15 -3.24
N GLU A 331 8.43 -0.24 -2.82
CA GLU A 331 8.44 0.35 -1.47
C GLU A 331 8.07 -0.69 -0.41
N TYR A 332 6.96 -1.40 -0.61
CA TYR A 332 6.53 -2.46 0.29
C TYR A 332 5.61 -3.47 -0.43
N PRO A 333 5.79 -4.80 -0.25
CA PRO A 333 4.92 -5.79 -0.85
C PRO A 333 3.46 -5.68 -0.37
N LEU A 334 2.53 -5.45 -1.31
CA LEU A 334 1.10 -5.38 -1.05
C LEU A 334 0.34 -6.42 -1.87
N ALA A 335 -0.49 -7.22 -1.21
CA ALA A 335 -1.34 -8.18 -1.93
C ALA A 335 -2.26 -7.45 -2.92
N LEU A 336 -2.85 -6.34 -2.51
CA LEU A 336 -3.73 -5.54 -3.36
C LEU A 336 -3.02 -4.94 -4.60
N ALA A 337 -1.74 -4.58 -4.50
CA ALA A 337 -1.00 -4.03 -5.65
C ALA A 337 -0.61 -5.14 -6.61
N TYR A 338 -0.16 -6.28 -6.09
CA TYR A 338 0.07 -7.48 -6.90
C TYR A 338 -1.19 -7.94 -7.63
N ARG A 339 -2.35 -7.93 -6.97
CA ARG A 339 -3.62 -8.24 -7.62
C ARG A 339 -3.90 -7.28 -8.78
N ASN A 340 -3.76 -5.98 -8.60
CA ASN A 340 -4.02 -5.04 -9.71
C ASN A 340 -3.00 -5.16 -10.84
N LEU A 341 -1.73 -5.43 -10.54
CA LEU A 341 -0.72 -5.75 -11.55
C LEU A 341 -1.09 -7.03 -12.30
N ALA A 342 -1.58 -8.07 -11.60
CA ALA A 342 -2.05 -9.29 -12.23
C ALA A 342 -3.18 -9.01 -13.22
N VAL A 343 -4.16 -8.18 -12.83
CA VAL A 343 -5.26 -7.81 -13.73
C VAL A 343 -4.75 -7.06 -14.96
N TYR A 344 -3.86 -6.07 -14.76
CA TYR A 344 -3.27 -5.32 -15.86
C TYR A 344 -2.55 -6.22 -16.87
N TRP A 345 -1.66 -7.11 -16.41
CA TRP A 345 -0.91 -7.97 -17.33
C TRP A 345 -1.80 -9.01 -18.03
N ASN A 346 -2.88 -9.46 -17.38
CA ASN A 346 -3.88 -10.29 -18.05
C ASN A 346 -4.64 -9.52 -19.14
N SER A 347 -5.03 -8.27 -18.90
CA SER A 347 -5.72 -7.47 -19.94
C SER A 347 -4.83 -7.12 -21.12
N GLU A 348 -3.52 -6.99 -20.88
CA GLU A 348 -2.49 -6.85 -21.93
C GLU A 348 -2.22 -8.15 -22.71
N GLY A 349 -2.95 -9.23 -22.45
CA GLY A 349 -2.75 -10.52 -23.12
C GLY A 349 -1.46 -11.23 -22.69
N GLN A 350 -0.92 -10.90 -21.51
CA GLN A 350 0.27 -11.53 -20.91
C GLN A 350 -0.10 -12.35 -19.66
N PRO A 351 -0.87 -13.45 -19.79
CA PRO A 351 -1.39 -14.21 -18.66
C PRO A 351 -0.30 -14.85 -17.81
N ALA A 352 0.86 -15.20 -18.39
CA ALA A 352 2.00 -15.74 -17.63
C ALA A 352 2.50 -14.73 -16.58
N LYS A 353 2.65 -13.46 -16.96
CA LYS A 353 3.07 -12.39 -16.06
C LYS A 353 1.98 -12.04 -15.05
N GLY A 354 0.72 -12.07 -15.47
CA GLY A 354 -0.42 -11.91 -14.56
C GLY A 354 -0.51 -13.00 -13.49
N ASN A 355 -0.23 -14.26 -13.85
CA ASN A 355 -0.17 -15.38 -12.91
C ASN A 355 0.98 -15.22 -11.90
N GLU A 356 2.16 -14.76 -12.32
CA GLU A 356 3.28 -14.49 -11.40
C GLU A 356 2.88 -13.52 -10.28
N TYR A 357 2.20 -12.43 -10.62
CA TYR A 357 1.70 -11.47 -9.62
C TYR A 357 0.57 -12.05 -8.76
N THR A 358 -0.28 -12.91 -9.32
CA THR A 358 -1.32 -13.62 -8.56
C THR A 358 -0.71 -14.53 -7.50
N GLU A 359 0.35 -15.27 -7.85
CA GLU A 359 1.12 -16.10 -6.93
C GLU A 359 1.80 -15.28 -5.82
N LYS A 360 2.36 -14.10 -6.17
CA LYS A 360 2.92 -13.17 -5.17
C LYS A 360 1.85 -12.66 -4.19
N ALA A 361 0.65 -12.33 -4.66
CA ALA A 361 -0.46 -11.93 -3.78
C ALA A 361 -0.87 -13.05 -2.82
N LEU A 362 -1.02 -14.29 -3.35
CA LEU A 362 -1.30 -15.48 -2.55
C LEU A 362 -0.19 -15.77 -1.54
N ALA A 363 1.08 -15.61 -1.91
CA ALA A 363 2.20 -15.88 -1.02
C ALA A 363 2.26 -14.93 0.20
N LEU A 364 1.71 -13.72 0.09
CA LEU A 364 1.64 -12.77 1.20
C LEU A 364 0.63 -13.21 2.27
N ASP A 365 -0.54 -13.68 1.85
CA ASP A 365 -1.52 -14.33 2.75
C ASP A 365 -2.22 -15.50 2.03
N PRO A 366 -1.68 -16.73 2.16
CA PRO A 366 -2.22 -17.91 1.49
C PRO A 366 -3.59 -18.35 1.99
N LYS A 367 -4.04 -17.81 3.14
CA LYS A 367 -5.31 -18.18 3.77
C LYS A 367 -6.36 -17.08 3.65
N ASP A 368 -6.01 -15.92 3.08
CA ASP A 368 -6.97 -14.85 2.81
C ASP A 368 -7.99 -15.35 1.76
N PRO A 369 -9.27 -15.54 2.12
CA PRO A 369 -10.27 -16.02 1.18
C PRO A 369 -10.45 -15.08 -0.01
N TYR A 370 -10.14 -13.78 0.14
CA TYR A 370 -10.17 -12.84 -0.98
C TYR A 370 -9.06 -13.13 -2.00
N ASN A 371 -7.82 -13.38 -1.55
CA ASN A 371 -6.72 -13.77 -2.44
C ASN A 371 -7.03 -15.08 -3.18
N ILE A 372 -7.65 -16.04 -2.47
CA ILE A 372 -8.06 -17.33 -3.05
C ILE A 372 -9.11 -17.12 -4.14
N VAL A 373 -10.17 -16.34 -3.87
CA VAL A 373 -11.20 -16.05 -4.88
C VAL A 373 -10.64 -15.24 -6.05
N PHE A 374 -9.76 -14.26 -5.78
CA PHE A 374 -9.11 -13.49 -6.83
C PHE A 374 -8.27 -14.38 -7.76
N ALA A 375 -7.46 -15.29 -7.21
CA ALA A 375 -6.69 -16.22 -8.02
C ALA A 375 -7.60 -17.14 -8.86
N ALA A 376 -8.75 -17.54 -8.30
CA ALA A 376 -9.74 -18.35 -9.02
C ALA A 376 -10.34 -17.66 -10.25
N VAL A 377 -10.35 -16.31 -10.31
CA VAL A 377 -10.74 -15.57 -11.52
C VAL A 377 -9.85 -15.94 -12.71
N PHE A 378 -8.52 -15.96 -12.51
CA PHE A 378 -7.57 -16.31 -13.56
C PHE A 378 -7.46 -17.82 -13.79
N MET A 379 -7.78 -18.65 -12.79
CA MET A 379 -7.95 -20.09 -13.00
C MET A 379 -9.09 -20.37 -13.99
N ALA A 380 -10.22 -19.68 -13.87
CA ALA A 380 -11.33 -19.79 -14.81
C ALA A 380 -10.93 -19.37 -16.23
N ALA A 381 -10.21 -18.25 -16.35
CA ALA A 381 -9.70 -17.75 -17.63
C ALA A 381 -8.74 -18.74 -18.31
N ASN A 382 -7.92 -19.44 -17.52
CA ASN A 382 -6.95 -20.43 -17.97
C ASN A 382 -7.53 -21.85 -18.12
N GLY A 383 -8.87 -21.99 -18.18
CA GLY A 383 -9.56 -23.25 -18.47
C GLY A 383 -9.81 -24.17 -17.27
N LYS A 384 -9.37 -23.81 -16.05
CA LYS A 384 -9.65 -24.56 -14.81
C LYS A 384 -11.01 -24.19 -14.23
N LYS A 385 -12.05 -24.38 -15.04
CA LYS A 385 -13.42 -23.89 -14.82
C LYS A 385 -14.08 -24.49 -13.57
N GLU A 386 -14.05 -25.81 -13.43
CA GLU A 386 -14.69 -26.55 -12.35
C GLU A 386 -14.04 -26.25 -10.99
N GLU A 387 -12.70 -26.12 -10.96
CA GLU A 387 -11.95 -25.77 -9.76
C GLU A 387 -12.27 -24.35 -9.31
N ALA A 388 -12.30 -23.38 -10.24
CA ALA A 388 -12.70 -22.01 -9.95
C ALA A 388 -14.15 -21.93 -9.43
N LEU A 389 -15.07 -22.71 -10.01
CA LEU A 389 -16.45 -22.78 -9.53
C LEU A 389 -16.57 -23.38 -8.13
N LYS A 390 -15.74 -24.37 -7.78
CA LYS A 390 -15.69 -24.94 -6.42
C LYS A 390 -15.27 -23.86 -5.42
N ILE A 391 -14.24 -23.08 -5.73
CA ILE A 391 -13.77 -21.97 -4.90
C ILE A 391 -14.87 -20.90 -4.77
N ALA A 392 -15.51 -20.51 -5.88
CA ALA A 392 -16.58 -19.52 -5.86
C ALA A 392 -17.75 -19.96 -4.98
N ARG A 393 -18.20 -21.21 -5.10
CA ARG A 393 -19.29 -21.78 -4.28
C ARG A 393 -18.94 -21.79 -2.79
N ALA A 394 -17.70 -22.12 -2.43
CA ALA A 394 -17.24 -22.12 -1.05
C ALA A 394 -17.16 -20.72 -0.43
N ASN A 395 -17.04 -19.67 -1.24
CA ASN A 395 -16.83 -18.29 -0.80
C ASN A 395 -18.02 -17.37 -1.13
N MET A 396 -19.20 -17.92 -1.43
CA MET A 396 -20.37 -17.12 -1.84
C MET A 396 -20.74 -16.02 -0.84
N ASN A 397 -20.48 -16.20 0.45
CA ASN A 397 -20.82 -15.22 1.49
C ASN A 397 -19.78 -14.11 1.66
N LEU A 398 -18.64 -14.17 0.95
CA LEU A 398 -17.60 -13.15 1.01
C LEU A 398 -18.04 -11.89 0.24
N MET A 399 -18.72 -10.98 0.94
CA MET A 399 -19.27 -9.76 0.35
C MET A 399 -18.25 -8.93 -0.46
N PRO A 400 -17.01 -8.67 0.02
CA PRO A 400 -16.02 -7.90 -0.74
C PRO A 400 -15.62 -8.59 -2.06
N ALA A 401 -15.68 -9.92 -2.15
CA ALA A 401 -15.32 -10.65 -3.37
C ALA A 401 -16.45 -10.77 -4.39
N SER A 402 -17.56 -10.04 -4.24
CA SER A 402 -18.74 -10.16 -5.12
C SER A 402 -18.42 -9.94 -6.60
N TYR A 403 -17.55 -8.97 -6.93
CA TYR A 403 -17.09 -8.74 -8.29
C TYR A 403 -16.35 -9.96 -8.86
N ASN A 404 -15.37 -10.47 -8.12
CA ASN A 404 -14.56 -11.62 -8.53
C ASN A 404 -15.39 -12.91 -8.65
N LEU A 405 -16.36 -13.12 -7.75
CA LEU A 405 -17.33 -14.21 -7.86
C LEU A 405 -18.17 -14.09 -9.12
N ALA A 406 -18.62 -12.88 -9.46
CA ALA A 406 -19.34 -12.65 -10.70
C ALA A 406 -18.47 -12.96 -11.94
N ALA A 407 -17.21 -12.54 -11.93
CA ALA A 407 -16.26 -12.82 -12.99
C ALA A 407 -16.08 -14.33 -13.21
N ILE A 408 -15.95 -15.12 -12.13
CA ILE A 408 -15.87 -16.57 -12.22
C ILE A 408 -17.15 -17.15 -12.83
N PHE A 409 -18.34 -16.72 -12.37
CA PHE A 409 -19.60 -17.23 -12.93
C PHE A 409 -19.80 -16.86 -14.40
N ALA A 410 -19.44 -15.65 -14.82
CA ALA A 410 -19.56 -15.18 -16.19
C ALA A 410 -18.69 -15.99 -17.15
N GLN A 411 -17.42 -16.23 -16.79
CA GLN A 411 -16.47 -17.04 -17.57
C GLN A 411 -16.88 -18.53 -17.66
N ASN A 412 -17.73 -18.97 -16.73
CA ASN A 412 -18.29 -20.33 -16.67
C ASN A 412 -19.71 -20.42 -17.27
N GLY A 413 -20.20 -19.39 -17.96
CA GLY A 413 -21.51 -19.39 -18.60
C GLY A 413 -22.71 -19.35 -17.63
N GLN A 414 -22.48 -19.13 -16.34
CA GLN A 414 -23.54 -19.01 -15.33
C GLN A 414 -24.04 -17.56 -15.25
N ARG A 415 -24.67 -17.10 -16.35
CA ARG A 415 -25.18 -15.74 -16.54
C ARG A 415 -25.93 -15.20 -15.32
N ASP A 416 -26.97 -15.89 -14.88
CA ASP A 416 -27.87 -15.37 -13.83
C ASP A 416 -27.15 -15.18 -12.49
N LYS A 417 -26.21 -16.07 -12.16
CA LYS A 417 -25.37 -15.92 -10.96
C LYS A 417 -24.37 -14.79 -11.10
N ALA A 418 -23.79 -14.58 -12.28
CA ALA A 418 -22.90 -13.45 -12.51
C ALA A 418 -23.64 -12.12 -12.29
N LEU A 419 -24.84 -11.97 -12.86
CA LEU A 419 -25.69 -10.78 -12.67
C LEU A 419 -26.14 -10.62 -11.21
N GLN A 420 -26.45 -11.71 -10.51
CA GLN A 420 -26.76 -11.67 -9.09
C GLN A 420 -25.59 -11.14 -8.26
N MET A 421 -24.37 -11.64 -8.52
CA MET A 421 -23.17 -11.22 -7.80
C MET A 421 -22.77 -9.78 -8.14
N LEU A 422 -22.90 -9.35 -9.39
CA LEU A 422 -22.69 -7.93 -9.76
C LEU A 422 -23.72 -7.02 -9.10
N ARG A 423 -24.99 -7.42 -9.02
CA ARG A 423 -26.02 -6.64 -8.32
C ARG A 423 -25.69 -6.50 -6.84
N ARG A 424 -25.19 -7.57 -6.22
CA ARG A 424 -24.70 -7.53 -4.85
C ARG A 424 -23.50 -6.58 -4.70
N HIS A 425 -22.51 -6.68 -5.59
CA HIS A 425 -21.34 -5.79 -5.61
C HIS A 425 -21.80 -4.32 -5.67
N PHE A 426 -22.55 -3.96 -6.70
CA PHE A 426 -22.88 -2.56 -6.95
C PHE A 426 -23.90 -1.97 -5.96
N TYR A 427 -24.86 -2.73 -5.45
CA TYR A 427 -25.99 -2.16 -4.70
C TYR A 427 -26.08 -2.58 -3.24
N GLN A 428 -25.28 -3.57 -2.80
CA GLN A 428 -25.22 -3.98 -1.39
C GLN A 428 -23.84 -3.71 -0.77
N TYR A 429 -22.78 -4.04 -1.50
CA TYR A 429 -21.41 -3.75 -1.07
C TYR A 429 -21.05 -2.28 -1.31
N GLU A 430 -21.15 -1.81 -2.56
CA GLU A 430 -20.86 -0.42 -2.93
C GLU A 430 -21.99 0.53 -2.53
N ARG A 431 -21.69 1.42 -1.58
CA ARG A 431 -22.71 2.29 -0.96
C ARG A 431 -22.80 3.68 -1.59
N TYR A 432 -21.70 4.17 -2.15
CA TYR A 432 -21.59 5.52 -2.68
C TYR A 432 -21.63 5.49 -4.20
N GLN A 433 -22.51 6.33 -4.77
CA GLN A 433 -22.71 6.37 -6.23
C GLN A 433 -21.43 6.77 -6.97
N SER A 434 -20.60 7.63 -6.37
CA SER A 434 -19.29 8.06 -6.88
C SER A 434 -18.32 6.90 -7.09
N VAL A 435 -18.27 5.94 -6.15
CA VAL A 435 -17.44 4.73 -6.26
C VAL A 435 -18.09 3.75 -7.23
N ARG A 436 -19.38 3.48 -7.04
CA ARG A 436 -20.16 2.57 -7.86
C ARG A 436 -20.06 2.88 -9.35
N ALA A 437 -20.09 4.16 -9.75
CA ALA A 437 -19.98 4.57 -11.15
C ALA A 437 -18.64 4.14 -11.78
N LYS A 438 -17.53 4.19 -11.02
CA LYS A 438 -16.21 3.72 -11.46
C LYS A 438 -16.17 2.20 -11.58
N GLU A 439 -16.65 1.49 -10.56
CA GLU A 439 -16.69 0.02 -10.54
C GLU A 439 -17.59 -0.55 -11.65
N MET A 440 -18.73 0.11 -11.94
CA MET A 440 -19.57 -0.24 -13.09
C MET A 440 -18.85 -0.03 -14.41
N MET A 441 -18.04 1.04 -14.51
CA MET A 441 -17.25 1.28 -15.71
C MET A 441 -16.16 0.23 -15.89
N GLU A 442 -15.50 -0.19 -14.81
CA GLU A 442 -14.55 -1.31 -14.85
C GLU A 442 -15.23 -2.58 -15.37
N ALA A 443 -16.39 -2.97 -14.83
CA ALA A 443 -17.12 -4.14 -15.34
C ALA A 443 -17.48 -4.03 -16.84
N ARG A 444 -17.81 -2.83 -17.31
CA ARG A 444 -18.12 -2.57 -18.73
C ARG A 444 -16.93 -2.66 -19.66
N VAL A 445 -15.70 -2.68 -19.15
CA VAL A 445 -14.49 -2.85 -19.97
C VAL A 445 -13.74 -4.14 -19.68
N ASP A 446 -13.95 -4.77 -18.53
CA ASP A 446 -13.23 -5.98 -18.11
C ASP A 446 -13.60 -7.20 -18.97
N ALA A 447 -12.59 -7.83 -19.59
CA ALA A 447 -12.74 -9.01 -20.44
C ALA A 447 -13.40 -10.20 -19.76
N VAL A 448 -13.32 -10.31 -18.42
CA VAL A 448 -13.97 -11.41 -17.68
C VAL A 448 -15.50 -11.41 -17.81
N PHE A 449 -16.10 -10.28 -18.24
CA PHE A 449 -17.52 -10.14 -18.50
C PHE A 449 -17.90 -10.12 -19.99
N ASP A 450 -16.98 -10.46 -20.90
CA ASP A 450 -17.26 -10.49 -22.35
C ASP A 450 -18.53 -11.29 -22.69
N SER A 451 -18.75 -12.43 -22.02
CA SER A 451 -19.91 -13.30 -22.25
C SER A 451 -21.26 -12.66 -21.92
N ILE A 452 -21.29 -11.59 -21.13
CA ILE A 452 -22.51 -10.88 -20.70
C ILE A 452 -22.49 -9.39 -21.06
N ARG A 453 -21.45 -8.90 -21.77
CA ARG A 453 -21.24 -7.46 -21.99
C ARG A 453 -22.41 -6.78 -22.72
N THR A 454 -23.03 -7.48 -23.67
CA THR A 454 -24.17 -6.99 -24.45
C THR A 454 -25.52 -7.44 -23.89
N ASP A 455 -25.54 -8.16 -22.77
CA ASP A 455 -26.77 -8.60 -22.12
C ASP A 455 -27.57 -7.38 -21.63
N ARG A 456 -28.89 -7.36 -21.92
CA ARG A 456 -29.75 -6.22 -21.59
C ARG A 456 -29.79 -5.93 -20.09
N GLU A 457 -29.78 -6.96 -19.25
CA GLU A 457 -29.75 -6.78 -17.79
C GLU A 457 -28.38 -6.30 -17.32
N PHE A 458 -27.28 -6.78 -17.88
CA PHE A 458 -25.93 -6.27 -17.58
C PHE A 458 -25.80 -4.78 -17.91
N VAL A 459 -26.24 -4.40 -19.12
CA VAL A 459 -26.23 -2.99 -19.57
C VAL A 459 -27.09 -2.12 -18.66
N ALA A 460 -28.29 -2.59 -18.28
CA ALA A 460 -29.18 -1.89 -17.35
C ALA A 460 -28.58 -1.79 -15.95
N LEU A 461 -27.94 -2.86 -15.46
CA LEU A 461 -27.32 -2.93 -14.14
C LEU A 461 -26.20 -1.90 -14.00
N THR A 462 -25.44 -1.69 -15.07
CA THR A 462 -24.27 -0.81 -15.16
C THR A 462 -24.57 0.57 -15.78
N ARG A 463 -25.85 0.93 -15.96
CA ARG A 463 -26.27 2.15 -16.70
C ARG A 463 -25.69 3.46 -16.17
N ASN A 464 -25.33 3.51 -14.89
CA ASN A 464 -24.76 4.69 -14.23
C ASN A 464 -23.22 4.65 -14.18
N ALA A 465 -22.57 3.86 -15.04
CA ALA A 465 -21.13 3.93 -15.24
C ALA A 465 -20.71 5.33 -15.69
N ASP A 466 -19.52 5.77 -15.29
CA ASP A 466 -19.06 7.14 -15.56
C ASP A 466 -18.67 7.42 -17.02
N GLY A 467 -18.57 6.38 -17.86
CA GLY A 467 -18.31 6.48 -19.28
C GLY A 467 -16.90 6.94 -19.67
N ARG A 468 -15.96 7.01 -18.73
CA ARG A 468 -14.62 7.60 -18.99
C ARG A 468 -13.65 6.68 -19.73
N LEU A 469 -13.95 5.40 -19.81
CA LEU A 469 -13.10 4.39 -20.43
C LEU A 469 -13.68 3.92 -21.77
N PRO A 470 -12.84 3.58 -22.76
CA PRO A 470 -13.34 3.04 -24.02
C PRO A 470 -13.92 1.63 -23.79
N ILE A 471 -15.13 1.38 -24.30
CA ILE A 471 -15.72 0.03 -24.27
C ILE A 471 -15.03 -0.84 -25.33
N PRO A 472 -14.57 -2.06 -24.99
CA PRO A 472 -14.02 -2.98 -25.97
C PRO A 472 -15.06 -3.33 -27.05
N MET A 473 -14.68 -3.14 -28.31
CA MET A 473 -15.57 -3.35 -29.47
C MET A 473 -15.62 -4.82 -29.92
N LYS A 474 -14.75 -5.68 -29.37
CA LYS A 474 -14.65 -7.08 -29.74
C LYS A 474 -15.92 -7.83 -29.28
N GLY A 475 -16.69 -8.35 -30.24
CA GLY A 475 -17.92 -9.12 -29.98
C GLY A 475 -19.22 -8.31 -29.93
N MET A 476 -19.19 -6.99 -30.17
CA MET A 476 -20.42 -6.19 -30.30
C MET A 476 -21.07 -6.34 -31.68
N PRO A 477 -22.41 -6.48 -31.77
CA PRO A 477 -23.12 -6.38 -33.05
C PRO A 477 -22.82 -5.02 -33.71
N ALA A 478 -22.61 -5.02 -35.03
CA ALA A 478 -22.21 -3.83 -35.80
C ALA A 478 -23.14 -2.60 -35.62
N THR A 479 -24.38 -2.81 -35.16
CA THR A 479 -25.38 -1.77 -34.89
C THR A 479 -25.16 -1.00 -33.57
N GLN A 480 -24.30 -1.49 -32.68
CA GLN A 480 -23.91 -0.81 -31.43
C GLN A 480 -22.50 -0.23 -31.48
N ALA A 481 -21.80 -0.43 -32.61
CA ALA A 481 -20.46 0.06 -32.87
C ALA A 481 -20.44 1.53 -33.32
N SER A 482 -21.13 2.42 -32.60
CA SER A 482 -20.95 3.86 -32.77
C SER A 482 -20.12 4.40 -31.62
N PRO A 483 -18.95 5.01 -31.89
CA PRO A 483 -18.25 5.76 -30.86
C PRO A 483 -19.17 6.91 -30.42
N ASN A 484 -19.37 7.06 -29.11
CA ASN A 484 -20.15 8.15 -28.52
C ASN A 484 -19.84 9.50 -29.22
N ARG A 485 -20.89 10.18 -29.67
CA ARG A 485 -20.90 11.65 -29.76
C ARG A 485 -21.14 12.23 -28.38
#